data_AF-A0A0N0IXB1-F1
#
_entry.id   AF-A0A0N0IXB1-F1
#
_cell.length_a   1.000
_cell.length_b   1.000
_cell.length_c   1.000
_cell.angle_alpha   90.00
_cell.angle_beta   90.00
_cell.angle_gamma   90.00
#
_symmetry.space_group_name_H-M   'P 1'
#
loop_
_entity.id
_entity.type
_entity.pdbx_description
1 polymer ?
#
loop_
_entity_poly.entity_id
_entity_poly.type
_entity_poly.pdbx_seq_one_letter_code
_entity_poly.pdbx_strand_id
1 'polypeptide(L)'
;MKKFLTVIAILAVIFFIILQVFMWYNKNNIMSNQAVFKIYLDVKDEDMDEYFGVEKGTYNKDKHMIVCDLPVNAAAFKPHSQIVNRNIGEISCDEKYNPEMHDKYDQTELTDGGSMTLIILDNSSSVPAQMVNENLGGASIVAKRQVYFDYGKGMINHIVLAKDKIYDYCNK
;
A
#
# COMPACT_ATOMS: atom_id res chain seq x y z
N MET A 1 28.11 -4.38 46.22
CA MET A 1 26.78 -3.87 45.82
C MET A 1 26.85 -2.58 44.97
N LYS A 2 27.51 -1.49 45.42
CA LYS A 2 27.58 -0.24 44.63
C LYS A 2 28.18 -0.39 43.22
N LYS A 3 29.33 -1.06 43.07
CA LYS A 3 29.97 -1.31 41.77
C LYS A 3 29.10 -2.15 40.81
N PHE A 4 28.35 -3.12 41.35
CA PHE A 4 27.42 -3.95 40.58
C PHE A 4 26.22 -3.14 40.08
N LEU A 5 25.65 -2.27 40.93
CA LEU A 5 24.60 -1.33 40.53
C LEU A 5 25.07 -0.33 39.46
N THR A 6 26.32 0.14 39.54
CA THR A 6 26.90 1.02 38.50
C THR A 6 27.01 0.30 37.16
N VAL A 7 27.41 -0.97 37.13
CA VAL A 7 27.47 -1.76 35.88
C VAL A 7 26.09 -1.94 35.26
N ILE A 8 25.07 -2.27 36.08
CA ILE A 8 23.68 -2.39 35.59
C ILE A 8 23.18 -1.05 35.04
N ALA A 9 23.45 0.06 35.72
CA ALA A 9 23.04 1.38 35.26
C ALA A 9 23.68 1.74 33.90
N ILE A 10 24.97 1.42 33.71
CA ILE A 10 25.65 1.63 32.42
C ILE A 10 25.01 0.78 31.32
N LEU A 11 24.73 -0.50 31.58
CA LEU A 11 24.06 -1.38 30.61
C LEU A 11 22.66 -0.86 30.24
N ALA A 12 21.88 -0.37 31.21
CA ALA A 12 20.57 0.21 30.95
C ALA A 12 20.65 1.46 30.06
N VAL A 13 21.64 2.33 30.27
CA VAL A 13 21.87 3.52 29.43
C VAL A 13 22.25 3.12 28.01
N ILE A 14 23.17 2.17 27.85
CA ILE A 14 23.57 1.68 26.51
C ILE A 14 22.36 1.09 25.79
N PHE A 15 21.58 0.25 26.47
CA PHE A 15 20.38 -0.35 25.91
C PHE A 15 19.35 0.71 25.49
N PHE A 16 19.15 1.73 26.31
CA PHE A 16 18.28 2.85 25.97
C PHE A 16 18.74 3.58 24.71
N ILE A 17 20.05 3.87 24.58
CA ILE A 17 20.60 4.51 23.38
C ILE A 17 20.37 3.65 22.14
N ILE A 18 20.62 2.33 22.23
CA ILE A 18 20.38 1.40 21.12
C ILE A 18 18.91 1.41 20.70
N LEU A 19 17.98 1.39 21.66
CA LEU A 19 16.54 1.48 21.38
C LEU A 19 16.18 2.79 20.68
N GLN A 20 16.71 3.93 21.13
CA GLN A 20 16.44 5.23 20.50
C GLN A 20 16.94 5.27 19.05
N VAL A 21 18.16 4.78 18.81
CA VAL A 21 18.73 4.71 17.45
C VAL A 21 17.90 3.78 16.56
N PHE A 22 17.49 2.62 17.08
CA PHE A 22 16.66 1.68 16.34
C PHE A 22 15.27 2.25 16.02
N MET A 23 14.59 2.88 16.98
CA MET A 23 13.30 3.51 16.77
C MET A 23 13.39 4.65 15.74
N TRP A 24 14.44 5.46 15.82
CA TRP A 24 14.68 6.52 14.85
C TRP A 24 14.96 5.95 13.46
N TYR A 25 15.77 4.90 13.35
CA TYR A 25 16.03 4.22 12.08
C TYR A 25 14.74 3.64 11.49
N ASN A 26 13.95 2.91 12.29
CA ASN A 26 12.67 2.35 11.88
C ASN A 26 11.72 3.44 11.40
N LYS A 27 11.65 4.58 12.09
CA LYS A 27 10.76 5.68 11.72
C LYS A 27 11.08 6.25 10.33
N ASN A 28 12.34 6.20 9.90
CA ASN A 28 12.81 6.85 8.67
C ASN A 28 13.21 5.89 7.55
N ASN A 29 13.12 4.57 7.78
CA ASN A 29 13.51 3.56 6.79
C ASN A 29 12.52 2.40 6.79
N ILE A 30 12.57 1.63 5.69
CA ILE A 30 11.82 0.38 5.54
C ILE A 30 12.73 -0.76 6.01
N MET A 31 12.25 -1.55 6.96
CA MET A 31 12.96 -2.75 7.42
C MET A 31 12.79 -3.92 6.44
N SER A 32 13.69 -4.89 6.48
CA SER A 32 13.67 -6.06 5.59
C SER A 32 12.41 -6.92 5.68
N ASN A 33 11.61 -6.76 6.73
CA ASN A 33 10.34 -7.44 6.98
C ASN A 33 9.12 -6.51 6.82
N GLN A 34 9.31 -5.31 6.28
CA GLN A 34 8.27 -4.33 6.01
C GLN A 34 8.09 -4.15 4.51
N ALA A 35 6.93 -3.68 4.07
CA ALA A 35 6.71 -3.27 2.67
C ALA A 35 5.91 -1.98 2.59
N VAL A 36 6.15 -1.20 1.54
CA VAL A 36 5.33 -0.05 1.15
C VAL A 36 4.73 -0.34 -0.23
N PHE A 37 3.50 0.10 -0.47
CA PHE A 37 2.80 -0.13 -1.73
C PHE A 37 2.45 1.20 -2.39
N LYS A 38 2.80 1.37 -3.66
CA LYS A 38 2.29 2.43 -4.53
C LYS A 38 1.69 1.79 -5.77
N ILE A 39 0.39 1.94 -5.95
CA ILE A 39 -0.34 1.26 -7.01
C ILE A 39 -0.61 2.21 -8.17
N TYR A 40 -0.26 1.77 -9.37
CA TYR A 40 -0.45 2.51 -10.61
C TYR A 40 -1.29 1.71 -11.58
N LEU A 41 -2.08 2.41 -12.40
CA LEU A 41 -2.91 1.81 -13.44
C LEU A 41 -2.49 2.33 -14.82
N ASP A 42 -2.04 1.41 -15.67
CA ASP A 42 -1.66 1.63 -17.08
C ASP A 42 -2.71 1.05 -18.03
N VAL A 43 -3.95 1.48 -17.85
CA VAL A 43 -5.08 1.04 -18.65
C VAL A 43 -5.79 2.29 -19.16
N LYS A 44 -5.93 2.38 -20.48
CA LYS A 44 -6.66 3.49 -21.10
C LYS A 44 -8.13 3.42 -20.72
N ASP A 45 -8.79 4.57 -20.66
CA ASP A 45 -10.22 4.65 -20.33
C ASP A 45 -11.10 3.79 -21.25
N GLU A 46 -10.74 3.70 -22.54
CA GLU A 46 -11.46 2.90 -23.55
C GLU A 46 -11.37 1.38 -23.33
N ASP A 47 -10.33 0.92 -22.64
CA ASP A 47 -10.06 -0.48 -22.34
C ASP A 47 -10.55 -0.88 -20.93
N MET A 48 -11.05 0.06 -20.14
CA MET A 48 -11.32 -0.16 -18.71
C MET A 48 -12.41 -1.20 -18.47
N ASP A 49 -13.48 -1.18 -19.27
CA ASP A 49 -14.57 -2.16 -19.14
C ASP A 49 -14.09 -3.59 -19.41
N GLU A 50 -13.31 -3.77 -20.49
CA GLU A 50 -12.67 -5.04 -20.83
C GLU A 50 -11.70 -5.46 -19.72
N TYR A 51 -10.91 -4.51 -19.23
CA TYR A 51 -9.98 -4.75 -18.14
C TYR A 51 -10.69 -5.15 -16.84
N PHE A 52 -11.89 -4.67 -16.55
CA PHE A 52 -12.64 -5.14 -15.38
C PHE A 52 -13.56 -6.34 -15.67
N GLY A 53 -13.66 -6.78 -16.94
CA GLY A 53 -14.54 -7.87 -17.35
C GLY A 53 -16.03 -7.52 -17.26
N VAL A 54 -16.38 -6.24 -17.45
CA VAL A 54 -17.76 -5.72 -17.36
C VAL A 54 -18.30 -5.29 -18.73
N GLU A 55 -19.60 -5.01 -18.80
CA GLU A 55 -20.26 -4.58 -20.03
C GLU A 55 -19.72 -3.22 -20.50
N LYS A 56 -19.52 -3.06 -21.81
CA LYS A 56 -19.04 -1.81 -22.42
C LYS A 56 -19.96 -0.63 -22.09
N GLY A 57 -19.38 0.47 -21.63
CA GLY A 57 -20.08 1.67 -21.18
C GLY A 57 -20.37 1.70 -19.68
N THR A 58 -19.91 0.69 -18.93
CA THR A 58 -20.04 0.65 -17.47
C THR A 58 -19.12 1.66 -16.81
N TYR A 59 -17.85 1.71 -17.19
CA TYR A 59 -16.88 2.66 -16.65
C TYR A 59 -17.08 4.06 -17.24
N ASN A 60 -17.10 5.06 -16.36
CA ASN A 60 -17.13 6.47 -16.73
C ASN A 60 -16.08 7.22 -15.91
N LYS A 61 -15.04 7.73 -16.57
CA LYS A 61 -13.92 8.41 -15.91
C LYS A 61 -14.30 9.65 -15.11
N ASP A 62 -15.38 10.34 -15.48
CA ASP A 62 -15.82 11.57 -14.83
C ASP A 62 -16.71 11.26 -13.62
N LYS A 63 -17.30 10.05 -13.59
CA LYS A 63 -18.19 9.60 -12.52
C LYS A 63 -17.58 8.56 -11.62
N HIS A 64 -16.51 7.88 -12.01
CA HIS A 64 -15.98 6.74 -11.27
C HIS A 64 -14.52 6.96 -10.87
N MET A 65 -14.18 6.50 -9.67
CA MET A 65 -12.80 6.40 -9.19
C MET A 65 -12.39 4.92 -9.08
N ILE A 66 -11.09 4.68 -9.13
CA ILE A 66 -10.53 3.33 -8.96
C ILE A 66 -9.68 3.31 -7.70
N VAL A 67 -9.96 2.34 -6.85
CA VAL A 67 -9.26 2.11 -5.59
C VAL A 67 -8.69 0.70 -5.62
N CYS A 68 -7.50 0.51 -5.05
CA CYS A 68 -6.91 -0.79 -4.81
C CYS A 68 -7.00 -1.11 -3.33
N ASP A 69 -7.63 -2.23 -3.01
CA ASP A 69 -7.54 -2.90 -1.72
C ASP A 69 -6.22 -3.68 -1.67
N LEU A 70 -5.41 -3.39 -0.66
CA LEU A 70 -4.03 -3.87 -0.54
C LEU A 70 -4.00 -5.26 0.10
N PRO A 71 -2.92 -6.04 -0.10
CA PRO A 71 -2.80 -7.38 0.46
C PRO A 71 -2.34 -7.28 1.92
N VAL A 72 -3.15 -6.64 2.76
CA VAL A 72 -2.80 -6.33 4.15
C VAL A 72 -3.95 -6.60 5.12
N ASN A 73 -3.61 -7.11 6.29
CA ASN A 73 -4.45 -7.24 7.49
C ASN A 73 -4.00 -6.18 8.52
N ALA A 74 -4.11 -4.91 8.15
CA ALA A 74 -3.68 -3.82 9.01
C ALA A 74 -4.67 -3.54 10.17
N ALA A 75 -4.25 -2.80 11.18
CA ALA A 75 -5.19 -2.32 12.20
C ALA A 75 -6.20 -1.33 11.59
N ALA A 76 -7.37 -1.17 12.23
CA ALA A 76 -8.48 -0.37 11.68
C ALA A 76 -8.17 1.13 11.41
N PHE A 77 -7.11 1.66 12.01
CA PHE A 77 -6.69 3.06 11.87
C PHE A 77 -5.65 3.28 10.76
N LYS A 78 -5.14 2.20 10.17
CA LYS A 78 -4.13 2.26 9.11
C LYS A 78 -4.82 1.94 7.78
N PRO A 79 -4.47 2.62 6.67
CA PRO A 79 -5.14 2.40 5.40
C PRO A 79 -5.00 0.95 4.93
N HIS A 80 -6.09 0.36 4.45
CA HIS A 80 -6.10 -0.94 3.76
C HIS A 80 -6.23 -0.77 2.24
N SER A 81 -6.63 0.42 1.81
CA SER A 81 -6.89 0.74 0.42
C SER A 81 -6.29 2.08 0.04
N GLN A 82 -5.94 2.22 -1.25
CA GLN A 82 -5.40 3.46 -1.81
C GLN A 82 -6.00 3.75 -3.18
N ILE A 83 -6.16 5.04 -3.50
CA ILE A 83 -6.53 5.47 -4.86
C ILE A 83 -5.38 5.10 -5.80
N VAL A 84 -5.69 4.45 -6.92
CA VAL A 84 -4.66 4.10 -7.90
C VAL A 84 -4.19 5.34 -8.64
N ASN A 85 -2.88 5.52 -8.77
CA ASN A 85 -2.31 6.61 -9.56
C ASN A 85 -2.29 6.23 -11.04
N ARG A 86 -2.66 7.16 -11.93
CA ARG A 86 -2.63 6.94 -13.39
C ARG A 86 -1.42 7.57 -14.07
N ASN A 87 -0.64 8.38 -13.35
CA ASN A 87 0.56 9.01 -13.86
C ASN A 87 1.80 8.15 -13.61
N ILE A 88 2.03 7.20 -14.50
CA ILE A 88 3.20 6.30 -14.44
C ILE A 88 4.50 7.06 -14.73
N GLY A 89 4.42 8.19 -15.45
CA GLY A 89 5.58 9.02 -15.75
C GLY A 89 6.21 9.69 -14.52
N GLU A 90 5.51 9.71 -13.38
CA GLU A 90 6.00 10.24 -12.10
C GLU A 90 6.68 9.18 -11.22
N ILE A 91 6.74 7.91 -11.67
CA ILE A 91 7.41 6.86 -10.91
C ILE A 91 8.91 7.13 -10.87
N SER A 92 9.46 7.23 -9.66
CA SER A 92 10.89 7.33 -9.41
C SER A 92 11.39 6.11 -8.65
N CYS A 93 12.33 5.38 -9.23
CA CYS A 93 12.96 4.22 -8.58
C CYS A 93 14.00 4.60 -7.52
N ASP A 94 14.39 5.86 -7.47
CA ASP A 94 15.26 6.42 -6.43
C ASP A 94 14.45 7.05 -5.27
N GLU A 95 13.12 6.84 -5.27
CA GLU A 95 12.23 7.33 -4.23
C GLU A 95 12.63 6.78 -2.85
N LYS A 96 12.87 7.69 -1.90
CA LYS A 96 13.17 7.34 -0.51
C LYS A 96 11.88 7.25 0.30
N TYR A 97 11.90 6.42 1.32
CA TYR A 97 10.80 6.36 2.27
C TYR A 97 10.57 7.71 2.96
N ASN A 98 9.33 8.19 2.92
CA ASN A 98 8.87 9.35 3.67
C ASN A 98 7.63 8.94 4.48
N PRO A 99 7.65 8.99 5.82
CA PRO A 99 6.52 8.61 6.66
C PRO A 99 5.28 9.51 6.50
N GLU A 100 5.41 10.68 5.88
CA GLU A 100 4.26 11.56 5.58
C GLU A 100 3.55 11.18 4.29
N MET A 101 4.21 10.43 3.40
CA MET A 101 3.68 10.04 2.09
C MET A 101 3.44 8.54 1.96
N HIS A 102 4.08 7.73 2.82
CA HIS A 102 4.11 6.29 2.71
C HIS A 102 3.60 5.59 3.95
N ASP A 103 2.58 4.76 3.74
CA ASP A 103 2.18 3.74 4.69
C ASP A 103 3.06 2.50 4.48
N LYS A 104 3.80 2.14 5.54
CA LYS A 104 4.61 0.91 5.58
C LYS A 104 3.91 -0.13 6.42
N TYR A 105 3.93 -1.39 6.00
CA TYR A 105 3.25 -2.50 6.65
C TYR A 105 4.27 -3.52 7.16
N ASP A 106 4.11 -3.93 8.42
CA ASP A 106 4.96 -4.93 9.06
C ASP A 106 4.57 -6.35 8.66
N GLN A 107 5.47 -7.32 8.82
CA GLN A 107 5.26 -8.73 8.50
C GLN A 107 3.94 -9.33 9.01
N THR A 108 3.46 -8.91 10.17
CA THR A 108 2.20 -9.41 10.76
C THR A 108 0.96 -8.86 10.08
N GLU A 109 1.09 -7.73 9.39
CA GLU A 109 0.03 -7.08 8.63
C GLU A 109 0.05 -7.51 7.16
N LEU A 110 1.12 -8.11 6.68
CA LEU A 110 1.29 -8.51 5.29
C LEU A 110 0.64 -9.88 5.02
N THR A 111 -0.21 -10.00 3.99
CA THR A 111 -0.83 -11.28 3.63
C THR A 111 0.04 -12.09 2.69
N ASP A 112 0.20 -13.38 2.98
CA ASP A 112 0.93 -14.28 2.10
C ASP A 112 0.19 -14.44 0.77
N GLY A 113 0.89 -14.23 -0.34
CA GLY A 113 0.34 -14.40 -1.68
C GLY A 113 -0.27 -13.15 -2.31
N GLY A 114 -0.01 -11.93 -1.82
CA GLY A 114 -0.03 -10.71 -2.66
C GLY A 114 -1.29 -10.43 -3.49
N SER A 115 -2.45 -10.93 -3.05
CA SER A 115 -3.70 -10.72 -3.77
C SER A 115 -4.28 -9.36 -3.41
N MET A 116 -4.48 -8.53 -4.41
CA MET A 116 -5.08 -7.21 -4.30
C MET A 116 -6.43 -7.20 -5.02
N THR A 117 -7.32 -6.30 -4.61
CA THR A 117 -8.61 -6.14 -5.30
C THR A 117 -8.74 -4.72 -5.82
N LEU A 118 -8.86 -4.58 -7.14
CA LEU A 118 -9.24 -3.32 -7.76
C LEU A 118 -10.75 -3.16 -7.70
N ILE A 119 -11.19 -1.96 -7.34
CA ILE A 119 -12.59 -1.64 -7.12
C ILE A 119 -12.89 -0.35 -7.88
N ILE A 120 -13.89 -0.39 -8.76
CA ILE A 120 -14.49 0.82 -9.34
C ILE A 120 -15.57 1.29 -8.39
N LEU A 121 -15.45 2.54 -7.94
CA LEU A 121 -16.43 3.21 -7.08
C LEU A 121 -17.09 4.35 -7.84
N ASP A 122 -18.37 4.56 -7.60
CA ASP A 122 -19.08 5.77 -8.03
C ASP A 122 -18.64 6.98 -7.16
N ASN A 123 -18.13 8.00 -7.84
CA ASN A 123 -17.61 9.23 -7.26
C ASN A 123 -18.74 10.12 -6.67
N SER A 124 -20.02 9.76 -6.89
CA SER A 124 -21.15 10.35 -6.18
C SER A 124 -21.25 9.94 -4.71
N SER A 125 -20.49 8.92 -4.29
CA SER A 125 -20.43 8.52 -2.88
C SER A 125 -19.53 9.46 -2.07
N SER A 126 -20.04 10.00 -0.97
CA SER A 126 -19.34 10.89 -0.05
C SER A 126 -18.28 10.19 0.82
N VAL A 127 -17.89 8.96 0.47
CA VAL A 127 -17.01 8.13 1.29
C VAL A 127 -15.56 8.44 0.91
N PRO A 128 -14.72 8.88 1.87
CA PRO A 128 -13.29 9.06 1.60
C PRO A 128 -12.69 7.74 1.13
N ALA A 129 -11.92 7.76 0.05
CA ALA A 129 -11.29 6.56 -0.52
C ALA A 129 -10.43 5.77 0.49
N GLN A 130 -9.93 6.45 1.53
CA GLN A 130 -9.16 5.90 2.65
C GLN A 130 -9.99 5.06 3.64
N MET A 131 -11.32 5.12 3.54
CA MET A 131 -12.27 4.41 4.40
C MET A 131 -13.01 3.30 3.67
N VAL A 132 -12.52 2.89 2.49
CA VAL A 132 -13.02 1.72 1.76
C VAL A 132 -12.59 0.48 2.52
N ASN A 133 -13.40 0.12 3.52
CA ASN A 133 -13.35 -1.14 4.25
C ASN A 133 -14.38 -2.11 3.65
N GLU A 134 -14.17 -3.41 3.88
CA GLU A 134 -15.08 -4.51 3.52
C GLU A 134 -16.54 -4.30 3.98
N ASN A 135 -16.77 -3.39 4.94
CA ASN A 135 -18.08 -3.07 5.51
C ASN A 135 -18.80 -1.85 4.89
N LEU A 136 -18.32 -1.30 3.76
CA LEU A 136 -19.14 -0.35 3.00
C LEU A 136 -20.35 -1.08 2.42
N GLY A 137 -21.46 -1.00 3.13
CA GLY A 137 -22.74 -1.58 2.72
C GLY A 137 -23.17 -1.06 1.35
N GLY A 138 -22.99 -1.89 0.32
CA GLY A 138 -23.79 -1.99 -0.90
C GLY A 138 -23.94 -0.78 -1.84
N ALA A 139 -23.65 0.44 -1.43
CA ALA A 139 -23.88 1.63 -2.24
C ALA A 139 -22.55 2.14 -2.78
N SER A 140 -22.33 2.04 -4.09
CA SER A 140 -21.27 2.68 -4.91
C SER A 140 -20.24 1.75 -5.58
N ILE A 141 -20.18 0.45 -5.27
CA ILE A 141 -19.27 -0.45 -5.99
C ILE A 141 -19.83 -0.80 -7.37
N VAL A 142 -19.17 -0.36 -8.43
CA VAL A 142 -19.54 -0.61 -9.83
C VAL A 142 -18.98 -1.94 -10.31
N ALA A 143 -17.71 -2.21 -10.02
CA ALA A 143 -17.03 -3.45 -10.43
C ALA A 143 -15.88 -3.77 -9.48
N LYS A 144 -15.47 -5.05 -9.47
CA LYS A 144 -14.27 -5.52 -8.79
C LYS A 144 -13.46 -6.42 -9.71
N ARG A 145 -12.13 -6.33 -9.61
CA ARG A 145 -11.19 -7.26 -10.25
C ARG A 145 -10.12 -7.64 -9.26
N GLN A 146 -10.03 -8.93 -8.96
CA GLN A 146 -8.93 -9.46 -8.17
C GLN A 146 -7.69 -9.59 -9.05
N VAL A 147 -6.55 -9.21 -8.50
CA VAL A 147 -5.24 -9.31 -9.14
C VAL A 147 -4.25 -9.92 -8.16
N TYR A 148 -3.20 -10.54 -8.70
CA TYR A 148 -2.15 -11.18 -7.92
C TYR A 148 -0.81 -10.53 -8.26
N PHE A 149 -0.04 -10.19 -7.24
CA PHE A 149 1.32 -9.68 -7.41
C PHE A 149 2.21 -10.07 -6.23
N ASP A 150 3.34 -10.72 -6.50
CA ASP A 150 4.32 -11.06 -5.48
C ASP A 150 5.19 -9.84 -5.16
N TYR A 151 4.94 -9.21 -4.02
CA TYR A 151 5.62 -7.98 -3.61
C TYR A 151 6.88 -8.25 -2.80
N GLY A 152 7.84 -7.33 -2.89
CA GLY A 152 9.07 -7.37 -2.12
C GLY A 152 8.94 -6.73 -0.74
N LYS A 153 9.72 -7.24 0.22
CA LYS A 153 9.92 -6.65 1.56
C LYS A 153 11.24 -5.89 1.59
N GLY A 154 11.38 -4.92 2.49
CA GLY A 154 12.53 -4.03 2.56
C GLY A 154 12.50 -2.87 1.58
N MET A 155 11.38 -2.62 0.91
CA MET A 155 11.32 -1.72 -0.24
C MET A 155 9.94 -1.08 -0.44
N ILE A 156 9.92 -0.09 -1.33
CA ILE A 156 8.70 0.48 -1.92
C ILE A 156 8.40 -0.32 -3.18
N ASN A 157 7.20 -0.90 -3.25
CA ASN A 157 6.72 -1.64 -4.41
C ASN A 157 5.94 -0.68 -5.31
N HIS A 158 6.49 -0.37 -6.49
CA HIS A 158 5.84 0.47 -7.50
C HIS A 158 5.06 -0.39 -8.48
N ILE A 159 3.91 -0.90 -8.02
CA ILE A 159 3.14 -1.92 -8.73
C ILE A 159 2.33 -1.26 -9.84
N VAL A 160 2.61 -1.63 -11.09
CA VAL A 160 1.89 -1.17 -12.28
C VAL A 160 0.96 -2.28 -12.77
N LEU A 161 -0.32 -1.92 -12.85
CA LEU A 161 -1.40 -2.75 -13.35
C LEU A 161 -1.68 -2.35 -14.80
N ALA A 162 -1.13 -3.09 -15.76
CA ALA A 162 -1.35 -2.87 -17.18
C ALA A 162 -2.38 -3.86 -17.73
N LYS A 163 -2.88 -3.61 -18.96
CA LYS A 163 -3.89 -4.46 -19.61
C LYS A 163 -3.54 -5.95 -19.58
N ASP A 164 -2.29 -6.27 -19.93
CA ASP A 164 -1.84 -7.66 -20.15
C ASP A 164 -0.92 -8.21 -19.05
N LYS A 165 -0.48 -7.37 -18.11
CA LYS A 165 0.50 -7.77 -17.09
C LYS A 165 0.46 -6.90 -15.85
N ILE A 166 1.03 -7.43 -14.77
CA ILE A 166 1.26 -6.73 -13.51
C ILE A 166 2.73 -6.89 -13.17
N TYR A 167 3.38 -5.79 -12.81
CA TYR A 167 4.83 -5.78 -12.57
C TYR A 167 5.21 -4.68 -11.59
N ASP A 168 6.35 -4.85 -10.89
CA ASP A 168 6.99 -3.74 -10.20
C ASP A 168 7.83 -2.95 -11.21
N TYR A 169 7.50 -1.67 -11.38
CA TYR A 169 8.18 -0.79 -12.32
C TYR A 169 9.69 -0.73 -12.08
N CYS A 170 10.12 -0.77 -10.82
CA CYS A 170 11.50 -0.56 -10.43
C CYS A 170 12.32 -1.84 -10.30
N ASN A 171 11.66 -3.01 -10.30
CA ASN A 171 12.33 -4.29 -10.05
C ASN A 171 12.10 -5.37 -11.12
N LYS A 172 11.34 -5.05 -12.18
CA LYS A 172 11.08 -5.85 -13.39
C LYS A 172 11.07 -7.37 -13.22
#